data_AF-A0A6B2V8E2-F1
#
_entry.id   AF-A0A6B2V8E2-F1
#
_cell.length_a   1.000
_cell.length_b   1.000
_cell.length_c   1.000
_cell.angle_alpha   90.00
_cell.angle_beta   90.00
_cell.angle_gamma   90.00
#
_symmetry.space_group_name_H-M   'P 1'
#
loop_
_entity.id
_entity.type
_entity.pdbx_description
1 polymer ?
#
loop_
_entity_poly.entity_id
_entity_poly.type
_entity_poly.pdbx_seq_one_letter_code
_entity_poly.pdbx_strand_id
1 'polypeptide(L)'
;MPRIRSRKALSALSLAVTAAGSLLLAAPSAHAGDYLDSCLNSVGSRTSPNGVWTIPARTFSQGSSGVCVQEIQFDVSSVIGLDPADFPGFVDGRYGPKTDDYVRRFQRTFGLQVDGIVGPQTWQLLIARTTD
;
A
#
# COMPACT_ATOMS: atom_id res chain seq x y z
N MET A 1 12.24 1.15 25.37
CA MET A 1 13.72 1.05 25.39
C MET A 1 14.26 1.57 24.06
N PRO A 2 14.88 2.76 24.00
CA PRO A 2 15.38 3.32 22.74
C PRO A 2 16.85 2.92 22.51
N ARG A 3 17.20 2.44 21.31
CA ARG A 3 18.60 2.27 20.91
C ARG A 3 18.91 3.10 19.68
N ILE A 4 19.37 4.31 19.96
CA ILE A 4 20.13 5.17 19.06
C ILE A 4 21.38 4.42 18.64
N ARG A 5 21.66 4.33 17.33
CA ARG A 5 23.00 4.03 16.82
C ARG A 5 23.44 5.12 15.86
N SER A 6 24.28 5.98 16.41
CA SER A 6 25.11 6.96 15.73
C SER A 6 26.23 6.27 14.95
N ARG A 7 26.41 6.64 13.68
CA ARG A 7 27.66 6.44 12.94
C ARG A 7 28.10 7.79 12.39
N LYS A 8 29.19 8.31 12.96
CA LYS A 8 29.93 9.45 12.44
C LYS A 8 30.59 9.05 11.13
N ALA A 9 30.45 9.86 10.08
CA ALA A 9 31.29 9.80 8.90
C ALA A 9 31.71 11.23 8.49
N LEU A 10 32.96 11.52 8.84
CA LEU A 10 33.98 12.36 8.21
C LEU A 10 33.55 13.43 7.19
N SER A 11 33.96 14.66 7.48
CA SER A 11 33.97 15.82 6.60
C SER A 11 34.76 15.56 5.31
N ALA A 12 34.18 15.89 4.15
CA ALA A 12 34.90 16.04 2.89
C ALA A 12 34.48 17.34 2.19
N LEU A 13 35.51 18.14 1.92
CA LEU A 13 35.66 19.27 1.00
C LEU A 13 34.46 19.70 0.12
N SER A 14 34.16 21.00 0.20
CA SER A 14 33.20 21.73 -0.63
C SER A 14 33.57 21.76 -2.12
N LEU A 15 32.60 21.46 -2.99
CA LEU A 15 32.55 21.93 -4.37
C LEU A 15 31.27 22.74 -4.54
N ALA A 16 31.43 24.01 -4.91
CA ALA A 16 30.34 24.94 -5.15
C ALA A 16 29.45 24.43 -6.30
N VAL A 17 28.16 24.27 -6.04
CA VAL A 17 27.14 24.14 -7.08
C VAL A 17 26.45 25.49 -7.20
N THR A 18 26.64 26.12 -8.34
CA THR A 18 25.90 27.32 -8.77
C THR A 18 24.41 27.03 -8.76
N ALA A 19 23.64 27.94 -8.18
CA ALA A 19 22.18 27.88 -8.17
C ALA A 19 21.63 27.93 -9.61
N ALA A 20 21.11 26.80 -10.08
CA ALA A 20 20.10 26.74 -11.12
C ALA A 20 18.99 25.83 -10.61
N GLY A 21 17.80 26.41 -10.50
CA GLY A 21 16.62 25.75 -9.94
C GLY A 21 16.35 24.41 -10.60
N SER A 22 16.33 23.38 -9.77
CA SER A 22 15.53 22.19 -9.96
C SER A 22 15.28 21.70 -8.53
N LEU A 23 14.12 22.05 -7.97
CA LEU A 23 13.62 21.32 -6.82
C LEU A 23 13.55 19.86 -7.27
N LEU A 24 14.50 19.04 -6.81
CA LEU A 24 14.22 17.63 -6.61
C LEU A 24 13.13 17.60 -5.55
N LEU A 25 11.86 17.72 -5.95
CA LEU A 25 10.80 17.16 -5.13
C LEU A 25 11.14 15.68 -5.08
N ALA A 26 11.75 15.24 -3.98
CA ALA A 26 11.66 13.86 -3.58
C ALA A 26 10.16 13.55 -3.65
N ALA A 27 9.75 12.72 -4.61
CA ALA A 27 8.40 12.21 -4.62
C ALA A 27 8.17 11.69 -3.20
N PRO A 28 7.12 12.13 -2.49
CA PRO A 28 6.82 11.55 -1.19
C PRO A 28 6.78 10.05 -1.43
N SER A 29 7.68 9.33 -0.77
CA SER A 29 7.60 7.89 -0.67
C SER A 29 6.17 7.64 -0.22
N ALA A 30 5.31 7.12 -1.10
CA ALA A 30 3.94 6.81 -0.71
C ALA A 30 4.07 5.72 0.35
N HIS A 31 4.01 6.12 1.62
CA HIS A 31 3.94 5.16 2.71
C HIS A 31 2.55 4.52 2.59
N ALA A 32 2.40 3.23 2.91
CA ALA A 32 1.10 2.53 2.82
C ALA A 32 -0.06 3.34 3.45
N GLY A 33 0.24 4.09 4.52
CA GLY A 33 -0.70 5.01 5.16
C GLY A 33 -1.30 6.10 4.23
N ASP A 34 -0.53 6.62 3.27
CA ASP A 34 -0.96 7.75 2.42
C ASP A 34 -2.10 7.34 1.47
N TYR A 35 -2.06 6.11 0.97
CA TYR A 35 -3.08 5.56 0.08
C TYR A 35 -4.33 5.11 0.86
N LEU A 36 -4.17 4.51 2.03
CA LEU A 36 -5.30 4.15 2.90
C LEU A 36 -6.10 5.38 3.34
N ASP A 37 -5.44 6.43 3.85
CA ASP A 37 -6.12 7.66 4.27
C ASP A 37 -6.88 8.31 3.10
N SER A 38 -6.25 8.37 1.92
CA SER A 38 -6.88 8.87 0.69
C SER A 38 -8.08 8.01 0.28
N CYS A 39 -7.98 6.69 0.43
CA CYS A 39 -9.09 5.77 0.16
C CYS A 39 -10.26 6.00 1.10
N LEU A 40 -10.02 6.09 2.41
CA LEU A 40 -11.05 6.34 3.43
C LEU A 40 -11.77 7.66 3.18
N ASN A 41 -11.03 8.72 2.83
CA ASN A 41 -11.61 10.02 2.47
C ASN A 41 -12.45 9.96 1.18
N SER A 42 -12.08 9.12 0.22
CA SER A 42 -12.78 8.99 -1.06
C SER A 42 -14.09 8.19 -0.96
N VAL A 43 -14.11 7.14 -0.14
CA VAL A 43 -15.21 6.15 -0.15
C VAL A 43 -15.99 6.07 1.16
N GLY A 44 -15.57 6.83 2.17
CA GLY A 44 -16.04 6.71 3.54
C GLY A 44 -15.40 5.52 4.24
N SER A 45 -15.58 5.47 5.57
CA SER A 45 -15.03 4.42 6.41
C SER A 45 -16.13 3.68 7.19
N ARG A 46 -15.80 2.46 7.63
CA ARG A 46 -16.59 1.65 8.55
C ARG A 46 -15.66 0.87 9.48
N THR A 47 -16.19 0.36 10.58
CA THR A 47 -15.45 -0.53 11.47
C THR A 47 -15.35 -1.94 10.88
N SER A 48 -14.19 -2.56 11.01
CA SER A 48 -13.93 -3.96 10.61
C SER A 48 -14.77 -4.96 11.42
N PRO A 49 -14.95 -6.20 10.92
CA PRO A 49 -15.70 -7.24 11.63
C PRO A 49 -15.20 -7.52 13.06
N ASN A 50 -13.89 -7.46 13.31
CA ASN A 50 -13.33 -7.64 14.66
C ASN A 50 -13.38 -6.38 15.54
N GLY A 51 -13.89 -5.25 15.04
CA GLY A 51 -14.01 -4.01 15.82
C GLY A 51 -12.72 -3.19 15.97
N VAL A 52 -11.59 -3.66 15.45
CA VAL A 52 -10.27 -3.05 15.74
C VAL A 52 -9.84 -2.03 14.69
N TRP A 53 -10.20 -2.25 13.43
CA TRP A 53 -9.63 -1.49 12.31
C TRP A 53 -10.69 -0.60 11.64
N THR A 54 -10.26 0.59 11.21
CA THR A 54 -11.02 1.44 10.31
C THR A 54 -10.75 0.98 8.88
N ILE A 55 -11.79 0.56 8.16
CA ILE A 55 -11.69 0.02 6.80
C ILE A 55 -12.55 0.85 5.83
N PRO A 56 -12.27 0.79 4.51
CA PRO A 56 -13.12 1.40 3.49
C PRO A 56 -14.57 0.87 3.54
N ALA A 57 -15.55 1.77 3.34
CA ALA A 57 -16.96 1.42 3.44
C ALA A 57 -17.49 0.57 2.27
N ARG A 58 -16.80 0.60 1.12
CA ARG A 58 -17.19 -0.09 -0.12
C ARG A 58 -16.33 -1.34 -0.38
N THR A 59 -16.87 -2.23 -1.20
CA THR A 59 -16.16 -3.42 -1.71
C THR A 59 -15.54 -3.14 -3.07
N PHE A 60 -14.40 -3.77 -3.35
CA PHE A 60 -13.69 -3.62 -4.63
C PHE A 60 -13.52 -4.98 -5.31
N SER A 61 -13.69 -5.00 -6.63
CA SER A 61 -13.58 -6.20 -7.47
C SER A 61 -13.21 -5.79 -8.90
N GLN A 62 -13.11 -6.76 -9.81
CA GLN A 62 -12.76 -6.53 -11.21
C GLN A 62 -13.55 -5.37 -11.84
N GLY A 63 -12.83 -4.45 -12.49
CA GLY A 63 -13.36 -3.22 -13.07
C GLY A 63 -13.35 -2.00 -12.14
N SER A 64 -13.12 -2.18 -10.83
CA SER A 64 -12.91 -1.06 -9.90
C SER A 64 -11.63 -0.28 -10.24
N SER A 65 -11.61 1.00 -9.89
CA SER A 65 -10.41 1.83 -10.09
C SER A 65 -10.30 2.95 -9.05
N GLY A 66 -9.09 3.50 -8.90
CA GLY A 66 -8.78 4.66 -8.06
C GLY A 66 -7.83 4.34 -6.91
N VAL A 67 -7.70 5.28 -5.99
CA VAL A 67 -6.69 5.25 -4.91
C VAL A 67 -6.84 4.02 -3.99
N CYS A 68 -8.07 3.56 -3.75
CA CYS A 68 -8.32 2.35 -2.99
C CYS A 68 -7.79 1.08 -3.67
N VAL A 69 -7.77 1.07 -5.01
CA VAL A 69 -7.20 -0.07 -5.75
C VAL A 69 -5.68 -0.02 -5.72
N GLN A 70 -5.08 1.19 -5.72
CA GLN A 70 -3.64 1.35 -5.51
C GLN A 70 -3.24 0.79 -4.14
N GLU A 71 -4.03 1.09 -3.10
CA GLU A 71 -3.81 0.53 -1.77
C GLU A 71 -3.90 -1.00 -1.78
N ILE A 72 -4.96 -1.57 -2.35
CA ILE A 72 -5.11 -3.03 -2.47
C ILE A 72 -3.91 -3.66 -3.18
N GLN A 73 -3.46 -3.07 -4.28
CA GLN A 73 -2.34 -3.58 -5.07
C GLN A 73 -1.03 -3.51 -4.28
N PHE A 74 -0.79 -2.40 -3.60
CA PHE A 74 0.37 -2.22 -2.73
C PHE A 74 0.36 -3.28 -1.62
N ASP A 75 -0.71 -3.32 -0.82
CA ASP A 75 -0.83 -4.23 0.31
C ASP A 75 -0.75 -5.69 -0.11
N VAL A 76 -1.51 -6.08 -1.12
CA VAL A 76 -1.55 -7.49 -1.53
C VAL A 76 -0.17 -7.93 -2.02
N SER A 77 0.51 -7.13 -2.85
CA SER A 77 1.83 -7.47 -3.38
C SER A 77 2.88 -7.59 -2.27
N SER A 78 2.81 -6.73 -1.26
CA SER A 78 3.65 -6.78 -0.07
C SER A 78 3.40 -8.06 0.74
N VAL A 79 2.12 -8.33 1.07
CA VAL A 79 1.76 -9.43 1.98
C VAL A 79 1.98 -10.81 1.36
N ILE A 80 1.72 -10.98 0.05
CA ILE A 80 1.99 -12.26 -0.63
C ILE A 80 3.44 -12.39 -1.13
N GLY A 81 4.31 -11.44 -0.78
CA GLY A 81 5.76 -11.53 -0.94
C GLY A 81 6.23 -11.52 -2.39
N LEU A 82 5.61 -10.70 -3.22
CA LEU A 82 6.00 -10.58 -4.62
C LEU A 82 7.19 -9.60 -4.77
N ASP A 83 8.14 -9.88 -5.67
CA ASP A 83 9.26 -8.99 -5.99
C ASP A 83 8.85 -7.90 -7.01
N PRO A 84 8.89 -6.60 -6.69
CA PRO A 84 8.49 -5.53 -7.60
C PRO A 84 9.12 -5.56 -9.01
N ALA A 85 10.29 -6.20 -9.16
CA ALA A 85 10.92 -6.41 -10.45
C ALA A 85 10.10 -7.33 -11.40
N ASP A 86 9.30 -8.24 -10.86
CA ASP A 86 8.46 -9.18 -11.61
C ASP A 86 7.15 -8.54 -12.11
N PHE A 87 6.79 -7.36 -11.58
CA PHE A 87 5.54 -6.67 -11.89
C PHE A 87 5.70 -5.14 -11.87
N PRO A 88 6.56 -4.59 -12.73
CA PRO A 88 6.74 -3.14 -12.82
C PRO A 88 5.41 -2.45 -13.14
N GLY A 89 5.08 -1.41 -12.38
CA GLY A 89 3.87 -0.62 -12.57
C GLY A 89 2.56 -1.31 -12.17
N PHE A 90 2.61 -2.38 -11.37
CA PHE A 90 1.39 -3.06 -10.90
C PHE A 90 0.46 -2.19 -10.07
N VAL A 91 1.01 -1.25 -9.28
CA VAL A 91 0.23 -0.30 -8.48
C VAL A 91 -0.28 0.82 -9.40
N ASP A 92 -1.19 0.48 -10.31
CA ASP A 92 -1.75 1.35 -11.34
C ASP A 92 -3.15 1.89 -10.99
N GLY A 93 -3.74 1.42 -9.90
CA GLY A 93 -5.08 1.78 -9.47
C GLY A 93 -6.20 1.19 -10.32
N ARG A 94 -5.93 0.13 -11.08
CA ARG A 94 -6.92 -0.57 -11.92
C ARG A 94 -7.09 -2.01 -11.45
N TYR A 95 -8.32 -2.37 -11.11
CA TYR A 95 -8.62 -3.71 -10.66
C TYR A 95 -8.85 -4.60 -11.89
N GLY A 96 -7.75 -5.00 -12.52
CA GLY A 96 -7.73 -5.93 -13.65
C GLY A 96 -7.56 -7.39 -13.23
N PRO A 97 -7.44 -8.32 -14.21
CA PRO A 97 -7.27 -9.74 -13.95
C PRO A 97 -6.06 -10.09 -13.06
N LYS A 98 -4.98 -9.31 -13.14
CA LYS A 98 -3.78 -9.50 -12.31
C LYS A 98 -4.06 -9.18 -10.84
N THR A 99 -4.80 -8.10 -10.57
CA THR A 99 -5.22 -7.73 -9.21
C THR A 99 -6.17 -8.78 -8.64
N ASP A 100 -7.12 -9.28 -9.44
CA ASP A 100 -8.03 -10.38 -9.05
C ASP A 100 -7.26 -11.64 -8.66
N ASP A 101 -6.28 -12.08 -9.47
CA ASP A 101 -5.46 -13.25 -9.16
C ASP A 101 -4.72 -13.11 -7.82
N TYR A 102 -4.09 -11.96 -7.58
CA TYR A 102 -3.35 -11.71 -6.34
C TYR A 102 -4.25 -11.61 -5.13
N VAL A 103 -5.44 -11.01 -5.27
CA VAL A 103 -6.43 -10.99 -4.18
C VAL A 103 -6.94 -12.40 -3.89
N ARG A 104 -7.22 -13.22 -4.91
CA ARG A 104 -7.60 -14.63 -4.70
C ARG A 104 -6.48 -15.44 -4.04
N ARG A 105 -5.22 -15.19 -4.41
CA ARG A 105 -4.07 -15.82 -3.77
C ARG A 105 -3.97 -15.40 -2.30
N PHE A 106 -4.11 -14.12 -2.00
CA PHE A 106 -4.17 -13.62 -0.63
C PHE A 106 -5.31 -14.27 0.17
N GLN A 107 -6.53 -14.26 -0.37
CA GLN A 107 -7.70 -14.87 0.27
C GLN A 107 -7.46 -16.35 0.58
N ARG A 108 -6.87 -17.10 -0.36
CA ARG A 108 -6.50 -18.51 -0.16
C ARG A 108 -5.45 -18.67 0.94
N THR A 109 -4.40 -17.85 0.95
CA THR A 109 -3.34 -17.89 1.96
C THR A 109 -3.87 -17.65 3.36
N PHE A 110 -4.88 -16.79 3.53
CA PHE A 110 -5.42 -16.42 4.84
C PHE A 110 -6.76 -17.09 5.18
N GLY A 111 -7.18 -18.10 4.42
CA GLY A 111 -8.39 -18.87 4.72
C GLY A 111 -9.69 -18.08 4.59
N LEU A 112 -9.72 -17.06 3.73
CA LEU A 112 -10.93 -16.32 3.38
C LEU A 112 -11.70 -17.06 2.27
N GLN A 113 -12.96 -16.65 2.06
CA GLN A 113 -13.68 -16.99 0.83
C GLN A 113 -12.90 -16.46 -0.38
N VAL A 114 -12.65 -17.33 -1.37
CA VAL A 114 -11.82 -17.02 -2.55
C VAL A 114 -12.70 -16.54 -3.71
N ASP A 115 -13.25 -15.34 -3.56
CA ASP A 115 -14.18 -14.73 -4.52
C ASP A 115 -13.56 -13.61 -5.36
N GLY A 116 -12.34 -13.15 -5.04
CA GLY A 116 -11.70 -12.01 -5.72
C GLY A 116 -12.32 -10.66 -5.36
N ILE A 117 -13.14 -10.60 -4.30
CA ILE A 117 -13.77 -9.38 -3.81
C ILE A 117 -13.04 -8.91 -2.56
N VAL A 118 -12.53 -7.68 -2.58
CA VAL A 118 -11.98 -7.02 -1.40
C VAL A 118 -13.13 -6.43 -0.59
N GLY A 119 -13.68 -7.26 0.28
CA GLY A 119 -14.71 -6.90 1.26
C GLY A 119 -14.15 -6.62 2.65
N PRO A 120 -15.02 -6.43 3.66
CA PRO A 120 -14.61 -6.07 5.02
C PRO A 120 -13.60 -7.02 5.66
N GLN A 121 -13.74 -8.33 5.44
CA GLN A 121 -12.81 -9.34 5.97
C GLN A 121 -11.44 -9.28 5.28
N THR A 122 -11.42 -9.04 3.97
CA THR A 122 -10.17 -8.88 3.20
C THR A 122 -9.43 -7.61 3.62
N TRP A 123 -10.12 -6.48 3.69
CA TRP A 123 -9.55 -5.21 4.16
C TRP A 123 -8.95 -5.33 5.56
N GLN A 124 -9.66 -5.97 6.49
CA GLN A 124 -9.17 -6.17 7.85
C GLN A 124 -7.80 -6.86 7.85
N LEU A 125 -7.63 -7.90 7.03
CA LEU A 125 -6.39 -8.66 6.98
C LEU A 125 -5.29 -7.97 6.17
N LEU A 126 -5.61 -7.18 5.15
CA LEU A 126 -4.61 -6.37 4.45
C LEU A 126 -3.99 -5.36 5.44
N ILE A 127 -4.83 -4.53 6.06
CA ILE A 127 -4.38 -3.48 7.00
C ILE A 127 -3.62 -4.08 8.18
N ALA A 128 -4.13 -5.16 8.78
CA ALA A 128 -3.50 -5.80 9.93
C ALA A 128 -2.12 -6.45 9.62
N ARG A 129 -1.69 -6.48 8.35
CA ARG A 129 -0.41 -7.06 7.91
C ARG A 129 0.53 -6.04 7.30
N THR A 130 0.05 -4.83 7.02
CA THR A 130 0.84 -3.76 6.37
C THR A 130 1.03 -2.55 7.26
N THR A 131 0.14 -2.33 8.23
CA THR A 131 0.22 -1.24 9.22
C THR A 131 0.72 -1.78 10.56
N ASP A 132 2.05 -1.78 10.76
CA ASP A 132 2.75 -2.02 12.04
C ASP A 132 3.51 -0.76 12.50
#